data_AF-A0A2S5GQX2-F1
#
_entry.id   AF-A0A2S5GQX2-F1
#
_cell.length_a   1.000
_cell.length_b   1.000
_cell.length_c   1.000
_cell.angle_alpha   90.00
_cell.angle_beta   90.00
_cell.angle_gamma   90.00
#
_symmetry.space_group_name_H-M   'P 1'
#
loop_
_entity.id
_entity.type
_entity.pdbx_description
1 polymer ?
#
loop_
_entity_poly.entity_id
_entity_poly.type
_entity_poly.pdbx_seq_one_letter_code
_entity_poly.pdbx_strand_id
1 'polypeptide(L)'
;MTATTKPVQQPIIGWYCEGTFPALFTDSVSVAKRWMETGSKVSAVVRQGDTAATCAARAPDPGPTAVEQSLSELTPGLIDILGRPNFTCIRLAQLLRLSGAEIAKKAEAEQAAVIHYLLGFYLKHGNQWDEKADEDLERRRLAVVAAQQGKGNAQ
;
A
#
# COMPACT_ATOMS: atom_id res chain seq x y z
N MET A 1 -60.74 -33.72 0.17
CA MET A 1 -60.04 -32.70 0.97
C MET A 1 -58.64 -32.54 0.38
N THR A 2 -58.44 -31.54 -0.47
CA THR A 2 -57.16 -31.28 -1.13
C THR A 2 -56.23 -30.57 -0.16
N ALA A 3 -55.15 -31.24 0.25
CA ALA A 3 -54.11 -30.67 1.10
C ALA A 3 -53.26 -29.70 0.28
N THR A 4 -53.45 -28.40 0.50
CA THR A 4 -52.62 -27.33 -0.08
C THR A 4 -51.27 -27.34 0.63
N THR A 5 -50.25 -27.89 -0.01
CA THR A 5 -48.86 -27.86 0.47
C THR A 5 -48.37 -26.41 0.43
N LYS A 6 -48.16 -25.80 1.60
CA LYS A 6 -47.51 -24.48 1.69
C LYS A 6 -46.08 -24.61 1.13
N PRO A 7 -45.61 -23.68 0.28
CA PRO A 7 -44.24 -23.70 -0.19
C PRO A 7 -43.29 -23.54 1.00
N VAL A 8 -42.38 -24.50 1.17
CA VAL A 8 -41.31 -24.44 2.15
C VAL A 8 -40.40 -23.29 1.74
N GLN A 9 -40.38 -22.25 2.55
CA GLN A 9 -39.59 -21.05 2.33
C GLN A 9 -38.11 -21.40 2.55
N GLN A 10 -37.40 -21.73 1.47
CA GLN A 10 -35.98 -22.06 1.55
C GLN A 10 -35.16 -20.76 1.74
N PRO A 11 -34.34 -20.65 2.78
CA PRO A 11 -33.44 -19.51 2.93
C PRO A 11 -32.39 -19.54 1.82
N ILE A 12 -32.39 -18.52 0.97
CA ILE A 12 -31.35 -18.33 -0.04
C ILE A 12 -30.18 -17.63 0.63
N ILE A 13 -29.05 -18.33 0.74
CA ILE A 13 -27.81 -17.78 1.30
C ILE A 13 -27.00 -17.18 0.13
N GLY A 14 -26.86 -15.85 0.14
CA GLY A 14 -25.94 -15.13 -0.75
C GLY A 14 -24.57 -14.97 -0.14
N TRP A 15 -23.53 -15.17 -0.94
CA TRP A 15 -22.15 -14.97 -0.51
C TRP A 15 -21.68 -13.59 -0.96
N TYR A 16 -21.21 -12.77 -0.03
CA TYR A 16 -20.52 -11.51 -0.30
C TYR A 16 -19.04 -11.70 0.06
N CYS A 17 -18.14 -11.56 -0.92
CA CYS A 17 -16.71 -11.51 -0.66
C CYS A 17 -16.31 -10.04 -0.44
N GLU A 18 -15.90 -9.68 0.79
CA GLU A 18 -15.22 -8.40 1.00
C GLU A 18 -13.88 -8.42 0.25
N GLY A 19 -13.81 -7.63 -0.81
CA GLY A 19 -12.61 -7.47 -1.64
C GLY A 19 -12.23 -6.01 -1.77
N THR A 20 -10.92 -5.75 -1.77
CA THR A 20 -10.31 -4.42 -1.93
C THR A 20 -10.68 -3.83 -3.29
N PHE A 21 -10.98 -2.53 -3.30
CA PHE A 21 -11.36 -1.73 -4.47
C PHE A 21 -10.32 -1.83 -5.61
N PRO A 22 -10.69 -1.79 -6.92
CA PRO A 22 -11.99 -1.49 -7.50
C PRO A 22 -12.59 -2.72 -8.18
N ALA A 23 -13.28 -3.58 -7.42
CA ALA A 23 -14.19 -4.56 -8.00
C ALA A 23 -15.61 -3.99 -7.91
N LEU A 24 -16.18 -3.68 -9.08
CA LEU A 24 -17.58 -3.35 -9.34
C LEU A 24 -18.50 -3.66 -8.14
N PHE A 25 -18.84 -2.59 -7.41
CA PHE A 25 -19.77 -2.61 -6.30
C PHE A 25 -21.04 -3.36 -6.70
N THR A 26 -21.25 -4.57 -6.18
CA THR A 26 -22.61 -5.00 -5.90
C THR A 26 -22.77 -4.76 -4.42
N ASP A 27 -23.23 -3.55 -4.10
CA ASP A 27 -23.61 -3.23 -2.73
C ASP A 27 -24.72 -4.23 -2.31
N SER A 28 -24.70 -4.67 -1.05
CA SER A 28 -25.63 -5.70 -0.54
C SER A 28 -27.10 -5.32 -0.71
N VAL A 29 -27.42 -4.03 -0.80
CA VAL A 29 -28.75 -3.49 -1.09
C VAL A 29 -29.15 -3.74 -2.54
N SER A 30 -28.25 -3.57 -3.50
CA SER A 30 -28.52 -3.85 -4.93
C SER A 30 -28.85 -5.33 -5.19
N VAL A 31 -28.16 -6.25 -4.51
CA VAL A 31 -28.44 -7.70 -4.59
C VAL A 31 -29.79 -8.02 -3.93
N ALA A 32 -30.03 -7.50 -2.72
CA ALA A 32 -31.30 -7.69 -2.02
C ALA A 32 -32.49 -7.16 -2.83
N LYS A 33 -32.32 -5.99 -3.49
CA LYS A 33 -33.35 -5.39 -4.34
C LYS A 33 -33.71 -6.27 -5.54
N ARG A 34 -32.71 -6.80 -6.26
CA ARG A 34 -32.94 -7.71 -7.40
C ARG A 34 -33.68 -8.99 -6.98
N TRP A 35 -33.41 -9.51 -5.78
CA TRP A 35 -34.10 -10.68 -5.25
C TRP A 35 -35.55 -10.39 -4.82
N MET A 36 -35.79 -9.21 -4.26
CA MET A 36 -37.15 -8.75 -3.97
C MET A 36 -37.96 -8.55 -5.26
N GLU A 37 -37.34 -8.06 -6.33
CA GLU A 37 -37.97 -7.92 -7.66
C GLU A 37 -38.36 -9.27 -8.28
N THR A 38 -37.64 -10.36 -7.99
CA THR A 38 -38.00 -11.72 -8.41
C THR A 38 -38.97 -12.43 -7.45
N GLY A 39 -39.58 -11.69 -6.50
CA GLY A 39 -40.56 -12.22 -5.56
C GLY A 39 -39.98 -13.02 -4.39
N SER A 40 -38.66 -13.00 -4.21
CA SER A 40 -38.00 -13.65 -3.07
C SER A 40 -37.95 -12.70 -1.86
N LYS A 41 -38.23 -13.23 -0.66
CA LYS A 41 -38.14 -12.45 0.58
C LYS A 41 -36.78 -12.65 1.23
N VAL A 42 -36.06 -11.55 1.48
CA VAL A 42 -34.83 -11.55 2.27
C VAL A 42 -35.21 -11.56 3.75
N SER A 43 -34.89 -12.64 4.46
CA SER A 43 -35.22 -12.80 5.88
C SER A 43 -34.07 -12.46 6.83
N ALA A 44 -32.82 -12.57 6.38
CA ALA A 44 -31.63 -12.21 7.15
C ALA A 44 -30.44 -11.95 6.21
N VAL A 45 -29.50 -11.11 6.67
CA VAL A 45 -28.17 -10.94 6.08
C VAL A 45 -27.18 -11.39 7.13
N VAL A 46 -26.44 -12.47 6.85
CA VAL A 46 -25.49 -13.07 7.81
C VAL A 46 -24.07 -12.77 7.34
N ARG A 47 -23.21 -12.28 8.22
CA ARG A 47 -21.79 -12.05 7.90
C ARG A 47 -21.03 -13.36 8.01
N GLN A 48 -20.00 -13.53 7.20
CA GLN A 48 -19.16 -14.74 7.19
C GLN A 48 -18.59 -15.09 8.58
N GLY A 49 -18.27 -14.08 9.40
CA GLY A 49 -17.83 -14.26 10.78
C GLY A 49 -18.88 -14.85 11.73
N ASP A 50 -20.17 -14.68 11.43
CA ASP A 50 -21.28 -15.15 12.27
C ASP A 50 -21.65 -16.62 11.99
N THR A 51 -21.18 -17.18 10.86
CA THR A 51 -21.41 -18.59 10.46
C THR A 51 -20.30 -19.56 10.88
N ALA A 52 -19.27 -19.11 11.61
CA ALA A 52 -18.10 -19.92 11.96
C ALA A 52 -18.35 -20.99 13.04
N ALA A 53 -19.57 -21.52 13.14
CA ALA A 53 -19.86 -22.74 13.88
C ALA A 53 -20.46 -23.76 12.90
N THR A 54 -19.71 -24.84 12.64
CA THR A 54 -20.10 -26.03 11.86
C THR A 54 -19.68 -26.04 10.40
N CYS A 55 -18.37 -26.18 10.15
CA CYS A 55 -17.86 -27.02 9.07
C CYS A 55 -16.61 -27.74 9.57
N ALA A 56 -16.55 -29.03 9.29
CA ALA A 56 -15.68 -30.01 9.91
C ALA A 56 -14.19 -29.68 9.84
N ALA A 57 -13.47 -30.13 10.86
CA ALA A 57 -12.02 -30.11 10.99
C ALA A 57 -11.33 -30.67 9.73
N ARG A 58 -10.95 -29.77 8.83
CA ARG A 58 -9.79 -30.00 7.96
C ARG A 58 -8.59 -29.86 8.88
N ALA A 59 -7.77 -30.90 8.97
CA ALA A 59 -6.48 -30.80 9.64
C ALA A 59 -5.77 -29.53 9.11
N PRO A 60 -5.13 -28.72 9.98
CA PRO A 60 -4.45 -27.52 9.52
C PRO A 60 -3.36 -27.98 8.57
N ASP A 61 -3.57 -27.71 7.29
CA ASP A 61 -2.49 -27.60 6.33
C ASP A 61 -1.54 -26.56 6.94
N PRO A 62 -0.24 -26.83 7.11
CA PRO A 62 0.72 -25.79 7.45
C PRO A 62 0.91 -24.91 6.20
N GLY A 63 -0.17 -24.25 5.79
CA GLY A 63 -0.12 -23.13 4.88
C GLY A 63 0.78 -22.06 5.50
N PRO A 64 1.42 -21.22 4.68
CA PRO A 64 2.27 -20.16 5.18
C PRO A 64 1.48 -19.39 6.23
N THR A 65 1.95 -19.43 7.48
CA THR A 65 1.39 -18.68 8.59
C THR A 65 1.18 -17.27 8.08
N ALA A 66 -0.07 -16.84 8.00
CA ALA A 66 -0.41 -15.47 7.62
C ALA A 66 0.26 -14.57 8.66
N VAL A 67 1.42 -14.03 8.31
CA VAL A 67 2.12 -13.06 9.14
C VAL A 67 1.23 -11.84 9.12
N GLU A 68 0.54 -11.59 10.23
CA GLU A 68 -0.23 -10.37 10.41
C GLU A 68 0.76 -9.20 10.31
N GLN A 69 0.74 -8.50 9.16
CA GLN A 69 1.58 -7.34 8.92
C GLN A 69 1.00 -6.16 9.67
N SER A 70 1.50 -5.93 10.89
CA SER A 70 1.18 -4.72 11.65
C SER A 70 2.00 -3.53 11.15
N LEU A 71 1.38 -2.36 11.09
CA LEU A 71 2.09 -1.13 10.79
C LEU A 71 3.09 -0.84 11.93
N SER A 72 4.38 -0.87 11.60
CA SER A 72 5.43 -0.57 12.56
C SER A 72 5.37 0.90 13.00
N GLU A 73 5.97 1.20 14.16
CA GLU A 73 6.01 2.55 14.71
C GLU A 73 6.62 3.55 13.71
N LEU A 74 5.90 4.66 13.49
CA LEU A 74 6.33 5.73 12.61
C LEU A 74 7.04 6.82 13.42
N THR A 75 8.36 6.69 13.53
CA THR A 75 9.19 7.65 14.27
C THR A 75 9.21 9.03 13.60
N PRO A 76 9.56 10.12 14.31
CA PRO A 76 9.68 11.45 13.71
C PRO A 76 10.61 11.50 12.49
N GLY A 77 11.75 10.79 12.53
CA GLY A 77 12.66 10.70 11.39
C GLY A 77 12.05 10.00 10.18
N LEU A 78 11.24 8.96 10.39
CA LEU A 78 10.50 8.32 9.30
C LEU A 78 9.41 9.23 8.73
N ILE A 79 8.73 10.02 9.57
CA ILE A 79 7.77 11.04 9.10
C ILE A 79 8.49 12.07 8.22
N ASP A 80 9.65 12.56 8.64
CA ASP A 80 10.44 13.54 7.90
C ASP A 80 10.96 13.03 6.56
N ILE A 81 11.23 11.73 6.44
CA ILE A 81 11.70 11.12 5.19
C ILE A 81 10.51 10.78 4.29
N LEU A 82 9.55 10.01 4.80
CA LEU A 82 8.44 9.45 4.01
C LEU A 82 7.38 10.50 3.68
N GLY A 83 7.27 11.56 4.49
CA GLY A 83 6.34 12.68 4.28
C GLY A 83 6.82 13.75 3.29
N ARG A 84 8.02 13.61 2.70
CA ARG A 84 8.60 14.65 1.81
C ARG A 84 7.75 14.86 0.55
N PRO A 85 7.26 16.09 0.31
CA PRO A 85 6.54 16.40 -0.92
C PRO A 85 7.44 16.31 -2.17
N ASN A 86 6.89 15.86 -3.30
CA ASN A 86 7.59 15.73 -4.59
C ASN A 86 8.43 16.95 -4.97
N PHE A 87 7.86 18.16 -4.85
CA PHE A 87 8.51 19.40 -5.28
C PHE A 87 9.78 19.75 -4.46
N THR A 88 9.95 19.16 -3.27
CA THR A 88 11.17 19.34 -2.45
C THR A 88 12.33 18.43 -2.89
N CYS A 89 12.06 17.40 -3.72
CA CYS A 89 13.02 16.37 -4.08
C CYS A 89 13.85 16.71 -5.33
N ILE A 90 13.41 17.68 -6.15
CA ILE A 90 14.00 17.98 -7.47
C ILE A 90 15.52 18.27 -7.37
N ARG A 91 15.92 19.14 -6.43
CA ARG A 91 17.34 19.54 -6.28
C ARG A 91 18.22 18.41 -5.79
N LEU A 92 17.70 17.55 -4.90
CA LEU A 92 18.41 16.37 -4.41
C LEU A 92 18.54 15.33 -5.54
N ALA A 93 17.48 15.05 -6.28
CA ALA A 93 17.53 14.15 -7.43
C ALA A 93 18.51 14.64 -8.51
N GLN A 94 18.58 15.94 -8.77
CA GLN A 94 19.59 16.53 -9.67
C GLN A 94 21.02 16.28 -9.17
N LEU A 95 21.29 16.50 -7.88
CA LEU A 95 22.61 16.24 -7.30
C LEU A 95 22.97 14.75 -7.39
N LEU A 96 22.03 13.86 -7.09
CA LEU A 96 22.23 12.41 -7.20
C LEU A 96 22.57 12.00 -8.63
N ARG A 97 21.89 12.55 -9.65
CA ARG A 97 22.25 12.33 -11.06
C ARG A 97 23.64 12.82 -11.40
N LEU A 98 23.99 14.04 -10.98
CA LEU A 98 25.33 14.59 -11.19
C LEU A 98 26.41 13.76 -10.50
N SER A 99 26.04 13.00 -9.46
CA SER A 99 26.90 12.06 -8.76
C SER A 99 26.88 10.64 -9.36
N GLY A 100 26.23 10.43 -10.51
CA GLY A 100 26.20 9.17 -11.25
C GLY A 100 24.97 8.29 -11.06
N ALA A 101 23.92 8.74 -10.36
CA ALA A 101 22.69 7.96 -10.23
C ALA A 101 21.78 8.10 -11.46
N GLU A 102 21.28 6.98 -11.97
CA GLU A 102 20.28 6.97 -13.05
C GLU A 102 18.88 7.20 -12.48
N ILE A 103 18.34 8.40 -12.64
CA ILE A 103 17.02 8.80 -12.12
C ILE A 103 16.23 9.47 -13.25
N ALA A 104 15.06 8.92 -13.59
CA ALA A 104 14.17 9.51 -14.60
C ALA A 104 13.79 10.96 -14.24
N LYS A 105 13.58 11.81 -15.26
CA LYS A 105 13.09 13.20 -15.08
C LYS A 105 11.57 13.23 -14.94
N LYS A 106 11.06 12.50 -13.95
CA LYS A 106 9.64 12.41 -13.60
C LYS A 106 9.51 12.60 -12.09
N ALA A 107 8.55 13.41 -11.65
CA ALA A 107 8.44 13.84 -10.24
C ALA A 107 8.38 12.65 -9.26
N GLU A 108 7.60 11.62 -9.58
CA GLU A 108 7.45 10.42 -8.76
C GLU A 108 8.74 9.60 -8.70
N ALA A 109 9.52 9.56 -9.79
CA ALA A 109 10.82 8.89 -9.80
C ALA A 109 11.87 9.67 -8.99
N GLU A 110 11.84 11.00 -9.06
CA GLU A 110 12.70 11.86 -8.25
C GLU A 110 12.39 11.72 -6.76
N GLN A 111 11.12 11.74 -6.37
CA GLN A 111 10.70 11.54 -4.98
C GLN A 111 11.11 10.15 -4.49
N ALA A 112 10.80 9.09 -5.23
CA ALA A 112 11.14 7.72 -4.85
C ALA A 112 12.66 7.55 -4.64
N ALA A 113 13.48 8.09 -5.54
CA ALA A 113 14.93 8.02 -5.42
C ALA A 113 15.45 8.76 -4.18
N VAL A 114 14.92 9.95 -3.90
CA VAL A 114 15.31 10.75 -2.72
C VAL A 114 14.87 10.09 -1.43
N ILE A 115 13.63 9.61 -1.34
CA ILE A 115 13.11 8.89 -0.17
C ILE A 115 13.95 7.62 0.07
N HIS A 116 14.20 6.83 -0.97
CA HIS A 116 15.01 5.62 -0.85
C HIS A 116 16.44 5.92 -0.38
N TYR A 117 17.05 6.98 -0.92
CA TYR A 117 18.38 7.44 -0.51
C TYR A 117 18.43 7.83 0.98
N LEU A 118 17.50 8.68 1.43
CA LEU A 118 17.46 9.13 2.84
C LEU A 118 17.08 8.00 3.80
N LEU A 119 16.16 7.12 3.39
CA LEU A 119 15.80 5.93 4.15
C LEU A 119 17.01 5.01 4.38
N GLY A 120 17.92 4.90 3.40
CA GLY A 120 19.18 4.18 3.57
C GLY A 120 20.05 4.73 4.71
N PHE A 121 20.11 6.05 4.88
CA PHE A 121 20.79 6.68 6.03
C PHE A 121 20.06 6.39 7.33
N TYR A 122 18.73 6.46 7.34
CA TYR A 122 17.92 6.14 8.52
C TYR A 122 18.13 4.71 9.00
N LEU A 123 18.08 3.74 8.08
CA LEU A 123 18.29 2.33 8.40
C LEU A 123 19.70 2.05 8.93
N LYS A 124 20.70 2.85 8.51
CA LYS A 124 22.10 2.67 8.92
C LYS A 124 22.49 3.43 10.19
N HIS A 125 21.93 4.61 10.41
CA HIS A 125 22.37 5.57 11.43
C HIS A 125 21.28 5.95 12.44
N GLY A 126 20.04 5.47 12.27
CA GLY A 126 18.93 5.74 13.19
C GLY A 126 18.68 7.24 13.33
N ASN A 127 18.77 7.75 14.56
CA ASN A 127 18.51 9.17 14.87
C ASN A 127 19.53 10.14 14.28
N GLN A 128 20.69 9.67 13.80
CA GLN A 128 21.74 10.52 13.19
C GLN A 128 21.66 10.55 11.66
N TRP A 129 20.55 10.11 11.09
CA TRP A 129 20.39 9.95 9.64
C TRP A 129 20.53 11.26 8.87
N ASP A 130 20.05 12.36 9.46
CA ASP A 130 20.00 13.68 8.86
C ASP A 130 21.41 14.28 8.75
N GLU A 131 22.17 14.26 9.84
CA GLU A 131 23.57 14.65 9.88
C GLU A 131 24.39 13.87 8.85
N LYS A 132 24.22 12.54 8.81
CA LYS A 132 24.96 11.68 7.88
C LYS A 132 24.52 11.84 6.43
N ALA A 133 23.24 12.08 6.18
CA ALA A 133 22.76 12.41 4.84
C ALA A 133 23.32 13.76 4.38
N ASP A 134 23.35 14.78 5.24
CA ASP A 134 23.88 16.10 4.92
C ASP A 134 25.38 16.09 4.66
N GLU A 135 26.17 15.35 5.46
CA GLU A 135 27.59 15.13 5.22
C GLU A 135 27.84 14.52 3.82
N ASP A 136 27.05 13.51 3.42
CA ASP A 136 27.21 12.87 2.10
C ASP A 136 26.73 13.77 0.96
N LEU A 137 25.62 14.49 1.15
CA LEU A 137 25.12 15.46 0.17
C LEU A 137 26.15 16.56 -0.06
N GLU A 138 26.78 17.08 0.99
CA GLU A 138 27.79 18.11 0.86
C GLU A 138 29.06 17.59 0.16
N ARG A 139 29.51 16.39 0.54
CA ARG A 139 30.61 15.70 -0.17
C ARG A 139 30.34 15.58 -1.67
N ARG A 140 29.12 15.19 -2.05
CA ARG A 140 28.68 15.10 -3.46
C ARG A 140 28.68 16.46 -4.15
N ARG A 141 28.17 17.51 -3.49
CA ARG A 141 28.16 18.87 -4.06
C ARG A 141 29.58 19.33 -4.39
N LEU A 142 30.50 19.17 -3.43
CA LEU A 142 31.91 19.54 -3.63
C LEU A 142 32.55 18.75 -4.78
N ALA A 143 32.30 17.44 -4.87
CA ALA A 143 32.80 16.61 -5.96
C ALA A 143 32.26 17.02 -7.33
N VAL A 144 30.97 17.36 -7.42
CA VAL A 144 30.33 17.84 -8.65
C VAL A 144 30.91 19.18 -9.09
N VAL A 145 31.10 20.12 -8.16
CA VAL A 145 31.71 21.42 -8.45
C VAL A 145 33.14 21.26 -8.96
N ALA A 146 33.96 20.45 -8.29
CA ALA A 146 35.33 20.17 -8.73
C ALA A 146 35.38 19.55 -10.14
N ALA A 147 34.49 18.60 -10.43
CA ALA A 147 34.41 17.97 -11.75
C ALA A 147 33.97 18.94 -12.87
N GLN A 148 33.16 19.95 -12.55
CA GLN A 148 32.75 20.97 -13.52
C GLN A 148 33.87 21.97 -13.83
N GLN A 149 34.66 22.36 -12.83
CA GLN A 149 35.82 23.26 -13.02
C GLN A 149 36.90 22.63 -13.91
N GLY A 150 37.14 21.32 -13.78
CA GLY A 150 38.08 20.60 -14.64
C GLY A 150 37.67 20.55 -16.12
N LYS A 151 36.36 20.60 -16.42
CA LYS A 151 35.85 20.62 -17.81
C LYS A 151 35.95 22.00 -18.46
N GLY A 152 35.83 23.08 -17.69
CA GLY A 152 35.93 24.45 -18.20
C GLY A 152 37.36 24.89 -18.55
N ASN A 153 38.38 24.28 -17.94
CA ASN A 153 39.79 24.60 -18.20
C ASN A 153 40.43 23.77 -19.33
N ALA A 154 39.69 22.82 -19.92
CA ALA A 154 40.19 21.93 -20.97
C ALA A 154 39.67 22.29 -22.38
N GLN A 155 39.15 23.50 -22.56
CA GLN A 155 38.53 23.98 -23.81
C GLN A 155 39.22 25.23 -24.34
#